data_AF-A0A7Y2ED06-F1
#
_entry.id   AF-A0A7Y2ED06-F1
#
_cell.length_a   1.000
_cell.length_b   1.000
_cell.length_c   1.000
_cell.angle_alpha   90.00
_cell.angle_beta   90.00
_cell.angle_gamma   90.00
#
_symmetry.space_group_name_H-M   'P 1'
#
loop_
_entity.id
_entity.type
_entity.pdbx_description
1 polymer ?
#
loop_
_entity_poly.entity_id
_entity_poly.type
_entity_poly.pdbx_seq_one_letter_code
_entity_poly.pdbx_strand_id
1 'polypeptide(L)'
;MKRAIVVGGGGAKGAYAVGAVKHLKRELGINFDIVVGTSTGALMAPLIVADEVEQLEEFYTTLTGPDIIKENSDADVLGGSFYSTKPLHNLLKRVITNELAEKIVASPTQCVVSAVNLNNANLVYFHTGEPPEYRMDDHVEFRKVEGRNRLIFGVLASASIPIMMT
;
A
#
# COMPACT_ATOMS: atom_id res chain seq x y z
N MET A 1 17.04 16.29 -10.34
CA MET A 1 17.30 15.15 -9.43
C MET A 1 15.96 14.75 -8.84
N LYS A 2 15.55 13.47 -8.94
CA LYS A 2 14.31 12.97 -8.34
C LYS A 2 14.55 12.53 -6.89
N ARG A 3 13.56 12.70 -6.02
CA ARG A 3 13.56 12.26 -4.62
C ARG A 3 12.52 11.17 -4.41
N ALA A 4 12.93 10.08 -3.78
CA ALA A 4 12.05 8.98 -3.43
C ALA A 4 11.97 8.80 -1.91
N ILE A 5 10.80 8.41 -1.42
CA ILE A 5 10.62 7.85 -0.09
C ILE A 5 10.17 6.39 -0.21
N VAL A 6 10.80 5.51 0.56
CA VAL A 6 10.51 4.08 0.57
C VAL A 6 10.04 3.68 1.96
N VAL A 7 8.78 3.24 2.04
CA VAL A 7 8.13 2.84 3.29
C VAL A 7 7.96 1.33 3.30
N GLY A 8 8.66 0.68 4.22
CA GLY A 8 8.62 -0.77 4.40
C GLY A 8 7.35 -1.28 5.09
N GLY A 9 7.32 -2.59 5.30
CA GLY A 9 6.30 -3.24 6.16
C GLY A 9 6.60 -3.06 7.65
N GLY A 10 5.68 -3.51 8.51
CA GLY A 10 5.89 -3.47 9.97
C GLY A 10 4.66 -3.74 10.84
N GLY A 11 3.50 -4.07 10.25
CA GLY A 11 2.25 -4.23 11.00
C GLY A 11 1.92 -2.96 11.78
N ALA A 12 1.50 -3.10 13.04
CA ALA A 12 1.19 -1.97 13.92
C ALA A 12 2.38 -1.01 14.14
N LYS A 13 3.63 -1.49 14.02
CA LYS A 13 4.83 -0.64 14.17
C LYS A 13 5.03 0.34 13.01
N GLY A 14 4.23 0.20 11.94
CA GLY A 14 4.23 1.14 10.82
C GLY A 14 3.85 2.57 11.20
N ALA A 15 3.18 2.80 12.34
CA ALA A 15 2.81 4.13 12.81
C ALA A 15 4.00 5.12 12.87
N TYR A 16 5.22 4.62 13.13
CA TYR A 16 6.44 5.44 13.09
C TYR A 16 6.64 6.13 11.73
N ALA A 17 6.38 5.43 10.61
CA ALA A 17 6.54 5.98 9.27
C ALA A 17 5.58 7.14 9.02
N VAL A 18 4.39 7.13 9.62
CA VAL A 18 3.42 8.25 9.51
C VAL A 18 4.02 9.52 10.13
N GLY A 19 4.56 9.41 11.35
CA GLY A 19 5.22 10.52 12.03
C GLY A 19 6.44 11.04 11.26
N ALA A 20 7.28 10.13 10.73
CA ALA A 20 8.43 10.50 9.92
C ALA A 20 8.02 11.25 8.63
N VAL A 21 7.01 10.75 7.90
CA VAL A 21 6.49 11.40 6.69
C VAL A 21 5.89 12.77 7.01
N LYS A 22 5.11 12.87 8.09
CA LYS A 22 4.51 14.13 8.54
C LYS A 22 5.57 15.17 8.85
N HIS A 23 6.61 14.81 9.60
CA HIS A 23 7.73 15.70 9.90
C HIS A 23 8.46 16.15 8.62
N LEU A 24 8.80 15.21 7.73
CA LEU A 24 9.47 15.51 6.47
C LEU A 24 8.65 16.50 5.61
N LYS A 25 7.34 16.28 5.45
CA LYS A 25 6.49 17.11 4.58
C LYS A 25 6.11 18.44 5.23
N ARG A 26 5.65 18.43 6.48
CA ARG A 26 5.03 19.59 7.14
C ARG A 26 6.04 20.49 7.83
N GLU A 27 7.09 19.94 8.44
CA GLU A 27 8.09 20.73 9.18
C GLU A 27 9.32 21.05 8.32
N LEU A 28 9.80 20.08 7.54
CA LEU A 28 11.00 20.27 6.71
C LEU A 28 10.70 20.67 5.26
N GLY A 29 9.42 20.68 4.84
CA GLY A 29 9.02 21.07 3.48
C GLY A 29 9.56 20.15 2.37
N ILE A 30 9.89 18.90 2.70
CA ILE A 30 10.47 17.94 1.77
C ILE A 30 9.35 17.25 0.98
N ASN A 31 9.35 17.47 -0.34
CA ASN A 31 8.46 16.80 -1.27
C ASN A 31 9.17 15.65 -2.00
N PHE A 32 8.38 14.65 -2.39
CA PHE A 32 8.84 13.45 -3.08
C PHE A 32 8.29 13.38 -4.50
N ASP A 33 9.12 12.93 -5.43
CA ASP A 33 8.72 12.60 -6.79
C ASP A 33 8.22 11.15 -6.90
N ILE A 34 8.64 10.29 -5.96
CA ILE A 34 8.30 8.86 -5.92
C ILE A 34 8.03 8.44 -4.48
N VAL A 35 6.94 7.72 -4.26
CA VAL A 35 6.58 7.09 -2.98
C VAL A 35 6.42 5.60 -3.21
N VAL A 36 7.23 4.80 -2.53
CA VAL A 36 7.24 3.33 -2.64
C VAL A 36 6.73 2.73 -1.34
N GLY A 37 5.79 1.80 -1.42
CA GLY A 37 5.19 1.12 -0.28
C GLY A 37 5.27 -0.40 -0.38
N THR A 38 5.57 -1.07 0.74
CA THR A 38 5.51 -2.54 0.86
C THR A 38 4.72 -2.92 2.11
N SER A 39 3.78 -3.87 2.00
CA SER A 39 2.94 -4.31 3.11
C SER A 39 2.22 -3.14 3.78
N THR A 40 2.49 -2.87 5.06
CA THR A 40 1.97 -1.69 5.77
C THR A 40 2.27 -0.38 5.02
N GLY A 41 3.47 -0.23 4.43
CA GLY A 41 3.80 0.91 3.60
C GLY A 41 2.98 1.03 2.32
N ALA A 42 2.43 -0.08 1.80
CA ALA A 42 1.53 -0.06 0.66
C ALA A 42 0.16 0.56 0.99
N LEU A 43 -0.28 0.47 2.26
CA LEU A 43 -1.46 1.18 2.74
C LEU A 43 -1.21 2.69 2.82
N MET A 44 0.04 3.09 3.14
CA MET A 44 0.43 4.49 3.31
C MET A 44 0.71 5.19 1.98
N ALA A 45 1.42 4.53 1.06
CA ALA A 45 1.94 5.16 -0.16
C ALA A 45 0.86 5.92 -0.96
N PRO A 46 -0.34 5.38 -1.22
CA PRO A 46 -1.40 6.10 -1.92
C PRO A 46 -1.84 7.38 -1.21
N LEU A 47 -1.96 7.34 0.12
CA LEU A 47 -2.35 8.51 0.94
C LEU A 47 -1.25 9.56 1.01
N ILE A 48 0.02 9.13 1.09
CA ILE A 48 1.18 10.04 1.06
C ILE A 48 1.24 10.79 -0.28
N VAL A 49 0.98 10.10 -1.40
CA VAL A 49 0.92 10.68 -2.76
C VAL A 49 -0.25 11.65 -2.91
N ALA A 50 -1.40 11.33 -2.30
CA ALA A 50 -2.55 12.21 -2.26
C ALA A 50 -2.40 13.37 -1.24
N ASP A 51 -1.30 13.45 -0.51
CA ASP A 51 -1.07 14.42 0.56
C ASP A 51 -2.08 14.33 1.73
N GLU A 52 -2.68 13.16 1.95
CA GLU A 52 -3.64 12.86 3.01
C GLU A 52 -2.94 12.33 4.28
N VAL A 53 -1.85 13.00 4.70
CA VAL A 53 -1.03 12.54 5.83
C VAL A 53 -1.77 12.62 7.16
N GLU A 54 -2.65 13.61 7.30
CA GLU A 54 -3.52 13.78 8.48
C GLU A 54 -4.54 12.64 8.59
N GLN A 55 -5.14 12.23 7.47
CA GLN A 55 -6.03 11.07 7.44
C GLN A 55 -5.26 9.78 7.78
N LEU A 56 -4.01 9.67 7.31
CA LEU A 56 -3.15 8.54 7.65
C LEU A 56 -2.83 8.49 9.15
N GLU A 57 -2.56 9.64 9.78
CA GLU A 57 -2.37 9.75 11.22
C GLU A 57 -3.64 9.36 11.99
N GLU A 58 -4.81 9.83 11.56
CA GLU A 58 -6.09 9.45 12.15
C GLU A 58 -6.27 7.93 12.10
N PHE A 59 -6.05 7.29 10.96
CA PHE A 59 -6.18 5.84 10.84
C PHE A 59 -5.24 5.07 11.78
N TYR A 60 -3.98 5.48 11.90
CA TYR A 60 -3.02 4.80 12.77
C TYR A 60 -3.21 5.09 14.27
N THR A 61 -4.02 6.09 14.63
CA THR A 61 -4.34 6.43 16.02
C THR A 61 -5.72 5.99 16.46
N THR A 62 -6.64 5.71 15.53
CA THR A 62 -8.04 5.37 15.82
C THR A 62 -8.43 3.94 15.47
N LEU A 63 -7.81 3.32 14.45
CA LEU A 63 -8.15 1.95 14.06
C LEU A 63 -7.52 0.93 15.01
N THR A 64 -8.30 -0.10 15.34
CA THR A 64 -7.86 -1.23 16.15
C THR A 64 -7.62 -2.47 15.28
N GLY A 65 -6.91 -3.47 15.82
CA GLY A 65 -6.64 -4.74 15.12
C GLY A 65 -7.89 -5.35 14.44
N PRO A 66 -9.04 -5.47 15.14
CA PRO A 66 -10.29 -5.97 14.57
C PRO A 66 -10.85 -5.21 13.35
N ASP A 67 -10.52 -3.92 13.20
CA ASP A 67 -10.97 -3.09 12.08
C ASP A 67 -10.21 -3.42 10.78
N ILE A 68 -9.02 -4.01 10.91
CA ILE A 68 -8.09 -4.28 9.81
C ILE A 68 -8.00 -5.78 9.54
N ILE A 69 -8.04 -6.61 10.60
CA ILE A 69 -7.84 -8.05 10.57
C ILE A 69 -8.89 -8.69 11.49
N LYS A 70 -9.64 -9.68 10.97
CA LYS A 70 -10.56 -10.48 11.79
C LYS A 70 -10.04 -11.91 11.88
N GLU A 71 -9.88 -12.42 13.10
CA GLU A 71 -9.54 -13.83 13.37
C GLU A 71 -10.60 -14.74 12.74
N ASN A 72 -10.13 -15.75 12.00
CA ASN A 72 -10.98 -16.82 11.53
C ASN A 72 -11.33 -17.76 12.69
N SER A 73 -12.46 -18.47 12.60
CA SER A 73 -12.85 -19.44 13.62
C SER A 73 -11.94 -20.69 13.58
N ASP A 74 -11.84 -21.46 14.67
CA ASP A 74 -11.00 -22.68 14.74
C ASP A 74 -11.27 -23.69 13.60
N ALA A 75 -12.48 -23.68 13.04
CA ALA A 75 -12.87 -24.52 11.91
C ALA A 75 -12.30 -24.05 10.55
N ASP A 76 -12.04 -22.75 10.38
CA ASP A 76 -11.49 -22.16 9.15
C ASP A 76 -9.96 -22.32 9.07
N VAL A 77 -9.28 -22.45 10.22
CA VAL A 77 -7.82 -22.67 10.32
C VAL A 77 -7.42 -24.00 9.70
N LEU A 78 -8.29 -25.03 9.79
CA LEU A 78 -8.08 -26.33 9.15
C LEU A 78 -8.12 -26.26 7.60
N GLY A 79 -8.59 -25.15 7.02
CA GLY A 79 -8.70 -24.92 5.58
C GLY A 79 -7.58 -24.08 4.94
N GLY A 80 -6.63 -23.53 5.71
CA GLY A 80 -5.38 -22.97 5.17
C GLY A 80 -5.01 -21.51 5.52
N SER A 81 -5.77 -20.78 6.35
CA SER A 81 -5.38 -19.42 6.79
C SER A 81 -5.97 -19.01 8.14
N PHE A 82 -5.20 -18.24 8.92
CA PHE A 82 -5.59 -17.71 10.24
C PHE A 82 -6.51 -16.48 10.18
N TYR A 83 -6.52 -15.72 9.07
CA TYR A 83 -7.31 -14.48 8.93
C TYR A 83 -7.91 -14.31 7.52
N SER A 84 -9.04 -13.59 7.43
CA SER A 84 -9.68 -13.26 6.16
C SER A 84 -9.18 -11.93 5.58
N THR A 85 -8.99 -11.86 4.26
CA THR A 85 -8.68 -10.59 3.54
C THR A 85 -9.86 -9.63 3.42
N LYS A 86 -11.10 -10.09 3.70
CA LYS A 86 -12.33 -9.31 3.50
C LYS A 86 -12.40 -7.99 4.30
N PRO A 87 -12.04 -7.94 5.60
CA PRO A 87 -12.06 -6.69 6.36
C PRO A 87 -11.15 -5.63 5.76
N LEU A 88 -9.90 -6.00 5.45
CA LEU A 88 -8.94 -5.11 4.79
C LEU A 88 -9.43 -4.65 3.42
N HIS A 89 -9.94 -5.56 2.59
CA HIS A 89 -10.49 -5.19 1.29
C HIS A 89 -11.67 -4.21 1.40
N ASN A 90 -12.57 -4.42 2.36
CA ASN A 90 -13.69 -3.52 2.62
C ASN A 90 -13.23 -2.17 3.18
N LEU A 91 -12.21 -2.15 4.04
CA LEU A 91 -11.58 -0.91 4.51
C LEU A 91 -10.98 -0.14 3.34
N LEU A 92 -10.19 -0.80 2.48
CA LEU A 92 -9.59 -0.19 1.29
C LEU A 92 -10.66 0.37 0.34
N LYS A 93 -11.79 -0.31 0.14
CA LYS A 93 -12.90 0.22 -0.65
C LYS A 93 -13.53 1.47 -0.06
N ARG A 94 -13.58 1.59 1.28
CA ARG A 94 -14.13 2.77 1.97
C ARG A 94 -13.15 3.95 1.92
N VAL A 95 -11.87 3.69 2.17
CA VAL A 95 -10.81 4.71 2.20
C VAL A 95 -10.47 5.22 0.80
N ILE A 96 -10.21 4.31 -0.13
CA ILE A 96 -9.84 4.65 -1.51
C ILE A 96 -11.13 4.85 -2.30
N THR A 97 -11.65 6.07 -2.28
CA THR A 97 -12.79 6.47 -3.12
C THR A 97 -12.38 6.61 -4.60
N ASN A 98 -13.34 6.83 -5.49
CA ASN A 98 -13.02 7.08 -6.90
C ASN A 98 -12.22 8.38 -7.05
N GLU A 99 -12.63 9.43 -6.34
CA GLU A 99 -12.01 10.75 -6.36
C GLU A 99 -10.57 10.69 -5.85
N LEU A 100 -10.34 9.97 -4.74
CA LEU A 100 -8.98 9.77 -4.20
C LEU A 100 -8.11 8.97 -5.18
N ALA A 101 -8.64 7.91 -5.79
CA ALA A 101 -7.91 7.14 -6.78
C ALA A 101 -7.54 7.97 -8.02
N GLU A 102 -8.45 8.80 -8.52
CA GLU A 102 -8.21 9.73 -9.62
C GLU A 102 -7.10 10.74 -9.26
N LYS A 103 -7.15 11.32 -8.05
CA LYS A 103 -6.10 12.20 -7.51
C LYS A 103 -4.73 11.51 -7.48
N ILE A 104 -4.67 10.23 -7.09
CA ILE A 104 -3.42 9.46 -7.03
C ILE A 104 -2.89 9.13 -8.43
N VAL A 105 -3.76 8.70 -9.34
CA VAL A 105 -3.38 8.34 -10.71
C VAL A 105 -2.90 9.56 -11.49
N ALA A 106 -3.54 10.71 -11.29
CA ALA A 106 -3.19 11.97 -11.93
C ALA A 106 -2.02 12.72 -11.26
N SER A 107 -1.55 12.25 -10.09
CA SER A 107 -0.50 12.93 -9.34
C SER A 107 0.83 12.96 -10.12
N PRO A 108 1.57 14.08 -10.11
CA PRO A 108 2.94 14.09 -10.62
C PRO A 108 3.90 13.26 -9.74
N THR A 109 3.54 12.99 -8.48
CA THR A 109 4.26 12.07 -7.61
C THR A 109 3.87 10.64 -7.94
N GLN A 110 4.86 9.83 -8.27
CA GLN A 110 4.65 8.43 -8.60
C GLN A 110 4.33 7.61 -7.34
N CYS A 111 3.23 6.87 -7.37
CA CYS A 111 2.91 5.85 -6.37
C CYS A 111 3.41 4.50 -6.86
N VAL A 112 4.18 3.79 -6.04
CA VAL A 112 4.65 2.43 -6.35
C VAL A 112 4.35 1.51 -5.16
N VAL A 113 3.76 0.36 -5.43
CA VAL A 113 3.48 -0.68 -4.44
C VAL A 113 4.09 -1.99 -4.91
N SER A 114 4.86 -2.65 -4.05
CA SER A 114 5.52 -3.92 -4.36
C SER A 114 4.71 -5.12 -3.85
N ALA A 115 4.65 -6.20 -4.62
CA ALA A 115 4.06 -7.47 -4.24
C ALA A 115 4.82 -8.63 -4.91
N VAL A 116 4.60 -9.86 -4.47
CA VAL A 116 5.17 -11.06 -5.12
C VAL A 116 4.04 -11.87 -5.74
N ASN A 117 4.21 -12.27 -7.00
CA ASN A 117 3.31 -13.21 -7.65
C ASN A 117 3.72 -14.63 -7.28
N LEU A 118 2.93 -15.31 -6.45
CA LEU A 118 3.26 -16.63 -5.94
C LEU A 118 3.23 -17.75 -7.00
N ASN A 119 2.61 -17.51 -8.17
CA ASN A 119 2.56 -18.52 -9.23
C ASN A 119 3.87 -18.65 -10.00
N ASN A 120 4.65 -17.56 -10.09
CA ASN A 120 5.87 -17.51 -10.90
C ASN A 120 7.07 -16.90 -10.14
N ALA A 121 6.90 -16.58 -8.86
CA ALA A 121 7.89 -15.93 -7.99
C ALA A 121 8.36 -14.54 -8.46
N ASN A 122 7.70 -13.93 -9.44
CA ASN A 122 8.08 -12.60 -9.92
C ASN A 122 7.75 -11.52 -8.91
N LEU A 123 8.62 -10.52 -8.82
CA LEU A 123 8.34 -9.28 -8.12
C LEU A 123 7.45 -8.41 -9.01
N VAL A 124 6.35 -7.93 -8.45
CA VAL A 124 5.37 -7.10 -9.15
C VAL A 124 5.36 -5.71 -8.55
N TYR A 125 5.63 -4.70 -9.36
CA TYR A 125 5.46 -3.29 -9.00
C TYR A 125 4.18 -2.74 -9.63
N PHE A 126 3.17 -2.49 -8.80
CA PHE A 126 2.01 -1.69 -9.19
C PHE A 126 2.40 -0.23 -9.14
N HIS A 127 2.28 0.51 -10.24
CA HIS A 127 2.76 1.89 -10.31
C HIS A 127 1.78 2.84 -11.00
N THR A 128 1.74 4.08 -10.56
CA THR A 128 1.20 5.20 -11.37
C THR A 128 2.30 5.78 -12.25
N GLY A 129 1.95 6.70 -13.16
CA GLY A 129 2.91 7.32 -14.06
C GLY A 129 3.65 6.32 -14.96
N GLU A 130 4.81 6.73 -15.45
CA GLU A 130 5.62 5.92 -16.36
C GLU A 130 6.53 4.93 -15.60
N PRO A 131 6.68 3.69 -16.11
CA PRO A 131 7.60 2.73 -15.53
C PRO A 131 9.05 3.17 -15.72
N PRO A 132 10.03 2.58 -15.01
CA PRO A 132 11.42 2.82 -15.31
C PRO A 132 11.74 2.43 -16.76
N GLU A 133 12.53 3.27 -17.44
CA GLU A 133 12.99 3.02 -18.82
C GLU A 133 13.87 1.76 -18.92
N TYR A 134 14.54 1.40 -17.81
CA TYR A 134 15.43 0.26 -17.75
C TYR A 134 14.78 -0.95 -17.05
N ARG A 135 14.79 -2.10 -17.72
CA ARG A 135 14.43 -3.38 -17.11
C ARG A 135 15.67 -3.99 -16.45
N MET A 136 15.57 -4.21 -15.15
CA MET A 136 16.66 -4.77 -14.33
C MET A 136 16.79 -6.28 -14.47
N ASP A 137 15.68 -7.01 -14.59
CA ASP A 137 15.61 -8.48 -14.50
C ASP A 137 14.32 -9.00 -15.18
N ASP A 138 14.37 -10.20 -15.76
CA ASP A 138 13.21 -10.92 -16.33
C ASP A 138 12.20 -11.35 -15.25
N HIS A 139 12.60 -11.36 -13.98
CA HIS A 139 11.76 -11.69 -12.82
C HIS A 139 11.03 -10.48 -12.21
N VAL A 140 11.00 -9.34 -12.90
CA VAL A 140 10.31 -8.12 -12.46
C VAL A 140 9.20 -7.72 -13.43
N GLU A 141 7.98 -7.62 -12.91
CA GLU A 141 6.79 -7.16 -13.63
C GLU A 141 6.39 -5.76 -13.18
N PHE A 142 6.12 -4.87 -14.15
CA PHE A 142 5.52 -3.56 -13.88
C PHE A 142 4.05 -3.59 -14.33
N ARG A 143 3.14 -3.26 -13.42
CA ARG A 143 1.69 -3.22 -13.68
C ARG A 143 1.16 -1.81 -13.45
N LYS A 144 0.78 -1.13 -14.54
CA LYS A 144 0.24 0.23 -14.46
C LYS A 144 -1.07 0.26 -13.68
N VAL A 145 -1.21 1.28 -12.84
CA VAL A 145 -2.41 1.58 -12.05
C VAL A 145 -3.12 2.74 -12.72
N GLU A 146 -4.25 2.44 -13.37
CA GLU A 146 -5.03 3.41 -14.15
C GLU A 146 -6.39 3.73 -13.52
N GLY A 147 -6.66 3.18 -12.33
CA GLY A 147 -7.90 3.45 -11.62
C GLY A 147 -8.03 2.70 -10.30
N ARG A 148 -9.11 3.02 -9.57
CA ARG A 148 -9.37 2.58 -8.20
C ARG A 148 -9.23 1.08 -7.99
N ASN A 149 -9.84 0.25 -8.85
CA ASN A 149 -9.84 -1.19 -8.65
C ASN A 149 -8.42 -1.78 -8.74
N ARG A 150 -7.60 -1.30 -9.68
CA ARG A 150 -6.21 -1.76 -9.80
C ARG A 150 -5.35 -1.25 -8.65
N LEU A 151 -5.60 -0.03 -8.17
CA LEU A 151 -4.95 0.53 -6.99
C LEU A 151 -5.23 -0.33 -5.75
N ILE A 152 -6.52 -0.57 -5.45
CA ILE A 152 -6.94 -1.42 -4.32
C ILE A 152 -6.33 -2.82 -4.45
N PHE A 153 -6.36 -3.41 -5.66
CA PHE A 153 -5.77 -4.72 -5.90
C PHE A 153 -4.27 -4.75 -5.60
N GLY A 154 -3.51 -3.76 -6.07
CA GLY A 154 -2.07 -3.68 -5.82
C GLY A 154 -1.75 -3.52 -4.33
N VAL A 155 -2.49 -2.65 -3.63
CA VAL A 155 -2.35 -2.46 -2.18
C VAL A 155 -2.70 -3.74 -1.41
N LEU A 156 -3.81 -4.39 -1.76
CA LEU A 156 -4.23 -5.64 -1.13
C LEU A 156 -3.23 -6.77 -1.38
N ALA A 157 -2.71 -6.90 -2.59
CA ALA A 157 -1.71 -7.90 -2.95
C ALA A 157 -0.39 -7.71 -2.16
N SER A 158 -0.01 -6.45 -1.88
CA SER A 158 1.17 -6.13 -1.08
C SER A 158 0.97 -6.36 0.42
N ALA A 159 -0.22 -6.04 0.93
CA ALA A 159 -0.54 -6.10 2.35
C ALA A 159 -0.99 -7.48 2.84
N SER A 160 -1.37 -8.39 1.93
CA SER A 160 -1.81 -9.75 2.28
C SER A 160 -0.60 -10.68 2.52
N ILE A 161 -0.50 -11.23 3.73
CA ILE A 161 0.58 -12.18 4.09
C ILE A 161 0.04 -13.61 3.88
N PRO A 162 0.58 -14.42 2.94
CA PRO A 162 -0.06 -15.65 2.43
C PRO A 162 -0.39 -16.74 3.46
N ILE A 163 0.34 -16.80 4.59
CA ILE A 163 0.08 -17.76 5.70
C ILE A 163 -0.96 -17.21 6.68
N MET A 164 -1.10 -15.88 6.73
CA MET A 164 -2.01 -15.22 7.65
C MET A 164 -3.32 -14.83 6.97
N MET A 165 -3.36 -14.60 5.66
CA MET A 165 -4.51 -13.97 5.01
C MET A 165 -4.87 -14.67 3.69
N THR A 166 -6.11 -15.15 3.61
CA THR A 166 -6.75 -15.65 2.37
C THR A 166 -8.14 -15.07 2.21
#